data_AF-A0A0C3JAL0-F1
#
_entry.id   AF-A0A0C3JAL0-F1
#
_cell.length_a   1.000
_cell.length_b   1.000
_cell.length_c   1.000
_cell.angle_alpha   90.00
_cell.angle_beta   90.00
_cell.angle_gamma   90.00
#
_symmetry.space_group_name_H-M   'P 1'
#
loop_
_entity.id
_entity.type
_entity.pdbx_description
1 polymer ?
#
loop_
_entity_poly.entity_id
_entity_poly.type
_entity_poly.pdbx_seq_one_letter_code
_entity_poly.pdbx_strand_id
1 'polypeptide(L)'
;MYESKDVCEHAIKQLATHHYTIKPITLISIALKYHIKDIFCYAFRWLIQKPINKPNHADYELLTVPVWMTLLRVKERLELHRRIVACEPPPMVHLPCCQDHKRCVDNWHQVWWNGMG
;
A
#
# COMPACT_ATOMS: atom_id res chain seq x y z
N MET A 1 -33.62 13.46 4.47
CA MET A 1 -32.69 12.45 3.94
C MET A 1 -32.46 11.45 5.07
N TYR A 2 -32.88 10.19 4.93
CA TYR A 2 -32.85 9.21 6.04
C TYR A 2 -31.40 8.77 6.31
N GLU A 3 -30.70 9.48 7.18
CA GLU A 3 -29.39 9.07 7.73
C GLU A 3 -29.62 8.14 8.93
N SER A 4 -30.17 6.96 8.69
CA SER A 4 -30.24 5.94 9.74
C SER A 4 -28.83 5.41 9.99
N LYS A 5 -28.31 5.67 11.19
CA LYS A 5 -27.00 5.21 11.64
C LYS A 5 -26.88 3.68 11.54
N ASP A 6 -27.95 2.95 11.88
CA ASP A 6 -28.00 1.49 11.82
C ASP A 6 -27.84 0.95 10.40
N VAL A 7 -28.42 1.63 9.40
CA VAL A 7 -28.27 1.26 7.98
C VAL A 7 -26.82 1.47 7.53
N CYS A 8 -26.20 2.58 7.95
CA CYS A 8 -24.78 2.84 7.65
C CYS A 8 -23.87 1.78 8.30
N GLU A 9 -24.08 1.46 9.57
CA GLU A 9 -23.29 0.44 10.28
C GLU A 9 -23.45 -0.94 9.64
N HIS A 10 -24.68 -1.31 9.26
CA HIS A 10 -24.93 -2.56 8.53
C HIS A 10 -24.21 -2.57 7.18
N ALA A 11 -24.31 -1.49 6.39
CA ALA A 11 -23.66 -1.39 5.09
C ALA A 11 -22.12 -1.46 5.20
N ILE A 12 -21.54 -0.81 6.21
CA ILE A 12 -20.09 -0.88 6.51
C ILE A 12 -19.69 -2.32 6.83
N LYS A 13 -20.48 -3.04 7.63
CA LYS A 13 -20.22 -4.44 7.96
C LYS A 13 -20.26 -5.35 6.72
N GLN A 14 -21.22 -5.12 5.82
CA GLN A 14 -21.30 -5.84 4.55
C GLN A 14 -20.09 -5.53 3.65
N LEU A 15 -19.73 -4.25 3.54
CA LEU A 15 -18.53 -3.80 2.82
C LEU A 15 -17.26 -4.44 3.38
N ALA A 16 -17.11 -4.50 4.70
CA ALA A 16 -15.97 -5.16 5.35
C ALA A 16 -15.95 -6.67 5.08
N THR A 17 -17.11 -7.30 4.88
CA THR A 17 -17.20 -8.74 4.57
C THR A 17 -16.87 -9.03 3.10
N HIS A 18 -17.21 -8.12 2.18
CA HIS A 18 -17.11 -8.35 0.73
C HIS A 18 -16.08 -7.47 0.02
N HIS A 19 -15.19 -6.79 0.76
CA HIS A 19 -14.25 -5.82 0.17
C HIS A 19 -13.36 -6.43 -0.94
N TYR A 20 -13.08 -7.73 -0.91
CA TYR A 20 -12.21 -8.39 -1.89
C TYR A 20 -12.82 -8.49 -3.30
N THR A 21 -14.15 -8.39 -3.45
CA THR A 21 -14.82 -8.41 -4.76
C THR A 21 -14.93 -7.04 -5.41
N ILE A 22 -14.68 -5.97 -4.65
CA ILE A 22 -14.88 -4.60 -5.08
C ILE A 22 -13.54 -4.01 -5.55
N LYS A 23 -13.56 -3.24 -6.65
CA LYS A 23 -12.37 -2.54 -7.13
C LYS A 23 -11.81 -1.61 -6.04
N PRO A 24 -10.47 -1.55 -5.85
CA PRO A 24 -9.85 -0.68 -4.85
C PRO A 24 -10.24 0.79 -4.98
N ILE A 25 -10.35 1.30 -6.21
CA ILE A 25 -10.72 2.70 -6.48
C ILE A 25 -12.12 3.02 -5.98
N THR A 26 -13.08 2.13 -6.22
CA THR A 26 -14.45 2.25 -5.73
C THR A 26 -14.48 2.22 -4.20
N LEU A 27 -13.73 1.30 -3.58
CA LEU A 27 -13.63 1.22 -2.12
C LEU A 27 -13.04 2.50 -1.51
N ILE A 28 -12.00 3.08 -2.12
CA ILE A 28 -11.42 4.34 -1.65
C ILE A 28 -12.45 5.47 -1.73
N SER A 29 -13.18 5.56 -2.85
CA SER A 29 -14.22 6.58 -3.03
C SER A 29 -15.32 6.48 -1.96
N ILE A 30 -15.82 5.26 -1.69
CA ILE A 30 -16.79 5.00 -0.63
C ILE A 30 -16.19 5.33 0.75
N ALA A 31 -14.98 4.86 1.04
CA ALA A 31 -14.34 5.06 2.33
C ALA A 31 -14.07 6.54 2.62
N LEU A 32 -13.74 7.35 1.61
CA LEU A 32 -13.61 8.80 1.76
C LEU A 32 -14.95 9.47 2.00
N LYS A 33 -16.00 9.08 1.24
CA LYS A 33 -17.34 9.65 1.36
C LYS A 33 -17.97 9.40 2.73
N TYR A 34 -17.71 8.24 3.34
CA TYR A 34 -18.27 7.83 4.62
C TYR A 34 -17.24 7.81 5.78
N HIS A 35 -16.04 8.35 5.55
CA HIS A 35 -14.96 8.42 6.56
C HIS A 35 -14.56 7.08 7.21
N ILE A 36 -14.54 5.99 6.42
CA ILE A 36 -14.24 4.62 6.90
C ILE A 36 -12.74 4.33 6.77
N LYS A 37 -11.98 4.63 7.83
CA LYS A 37 -10.51 4.54 7.83
C LYS A 37 -9.94 3.17 7.44
N ASP A 38 -10.49 2.09 7.98
CA ASP A 38 -9.92 0.75 7.79
C ASP A 38 -10.05 0.26 6.34
N ILE A 39 -11.21 0.51 5.74
CA ILE A 39 -11.47 0.21 4.32
C ILE A 39 -10.56 1.07 3.43
N PHE A 40 -10.39 2.35 3.77
CA PHE A 40 -9.47 3.21 3.04
C PHE A 40 -8.05 2.66 3.08
N CYS A 41 -7.52 2.33 4.27
CA CYS A 41 -6.16 1.81 4.42
C CYS A 41 -5.96 0.51 3.64
N TYR A 42 -6.93 -0.41 3.70
CA TYR A 42 -6.91 -1.65 2.94
C TYR A 42 -6.85 -1.39 1.43
N ALA A 43 -7.83 -0.64 0.91
CA ALA A 43 -7.99 -0.43 -0.52
C ALA A 43 -6.84 0.41 -1.10
N PHE A 44 -6.33 1.39 -0.35
CA PHE A 44 -5.20 2.22 -0.77
C PHE A 44 -3.90 1.41 -0.88
N ARG A 45 -3.61 0.53 0.10
CA ARG A 45 -2.46 -0.39 0.02
C ARG A 45 -2.55 -1.29 -1.20
N TRP A 46 -3.75 -1.81 -1.48
CA TRP A 46 -3.96 -2.65 -2.65
C TRP A 46 -3.78 -1.88 -3.96
N LEU A 47 -4.29 -0.64 -4.04
CA LEU A 47 -4.13 0.22 -5.21
C LEU A 47 -2.67 0.58 -5.48
N ILE A 48 -1.88 0.86 -4.43
CA ILE A 48 -0.44 1.16 -4.56
C ILE A 48 0.31 0.02 -5.27
N GLN A 49 -0.11 -1.23 -5.10
CA GLN A 49 0.54 -2.38 -5.74
C GLN A 49 0.15 -2.56 -7.22
N LYS A 50 -0.93 -1.93 -7.69
CA LYS A 50 -1.41 -2.08 -9.09
C LYS A 50 -0.79 -1.04 -10.03
N PRO A 51 -0.54 -1.33 -11.31
CA PRO A 51 -0.08 -0.32 -12.27
C PRO A 51 -1.08 0.84 -12.43
N ILE A 52 -0.59 2.08 -12.53
CA ILE A 52 -1.43 3.30 -12.69
C ILE A 52 -2.14 3.35 -14.04
N ASN A 53 -1.67 2.59 -15.04
CA ASN A 53 -2.19 2.67 -16.41
C ASN A 53 -3.38 1.73 -16.67
N LYS A 54 -3.90 1.07 -15.62
CA LYS A 54 -5.04 0.14 -15.69
C LYS A 54 -6.44 0.73 -15.40
N PRO A 55 -6.63 1.83 -14.65
CA PRO A 55 -7.93 2.45 -14.47
C PRO A 55 -8.49 2.93 -15.82
N ASN A 56 -9.80 2.79 -16.00
CA ASN A 56 -10.49 3.40 -17.14
C ASN A 56 -10.91 4.85 -16.81
N HIS A 57 -11.44 5.59 -17.78
CA HIS A 57 -11.87 6.98 -17.56
C HIS A 57 -12.86 7.13 -16.38
N ALA A 58 -13.79 6.17 -16.21
CA ALA A 58 -14.74 6.20 -15.10
C ALA A 58 -14.06 6.06 -13.74
N ASP A 59 -12.97 5.29 -13.65
CA ASP A 59 -12.20 5.13 -12.43
C ASP A 59 -11.43 6.43 -12.05
N TYR A 60 -11.05 7.27 -13.04
CA TYR A 60 -10.38 8.55 -12.79
C TYR A 60 -11.29 9.57 -12.10
N GLU A 61 -12.57 9.61 -12.47
CA GLU A 61 -13.58 10.50 -11.90
C GLU A 61 -13.95 10.14 -10.44
N LEU A 62 -13.69 8.90 -10.01
CA LEU A 62 -14.06 8.42 -8.67
C LEU A 62 -13.16 8.93 -7.56
N LEU A 63 -11.93 9.34 -7.87
CA LEU A 63 -10.96 9.84 -6.90
C LEU A 63 -10.70 11.32 -7.12
N THR A 64 -10.59 12.05 -6.01
CA THR A 64 -10.26 13.47 -6.06
C THR A 64 -8.78 13.67 -6.42
N VAL A 65 -8.46 14.84 -6.98
CA VAL A 65 -7.07 15.22 -7.34
C VAL A 65 -6.08 15.01 -6.18
N PRO A 66 -6.37 15.37 -4.91
CA PRO A 66 -5.44 15.14 -3.80
C PRO A 66 -5.11 13.65 -3.57
N VAL A 67 -6.08 12.75 -3.80
CA VAL A 67 -5.87 11.30 -3.66
C VAL A 67 -4.96 10.78 -4.76
N TRP A 68 -5.19 11.21 -6.01
CA TRP A 68 -4.31 10.89 -7.13
C TRP A 68 -2.89 11.39 -6.92
N MET A 69 -2.72 12.65 -6.50
CA MET A 69 -1.41 13.22 -6.19
C MET A 69 -0.67 12.45 -5.11
N THR A 70 -1.37 12.03 -4.06
CA THR A 70 -0.80 11.23 -2.98
C THR A 70 -0.38 9.85 -3.47
N LEU A 71 -1.23 9.19 -4.26
CA LEU A 71 -0.92 7.89 -4.87
C LEU A 71 0.34 7.96 -5.73
N LEU A 72 0.44 8.97 -6.61
CA LEU A 72 1.60 9.15 -7.49
C LEU A 72 2.88 9.37 -6.69
N ARG A 73 2.88 10.26 -5.70
CA ARG A 73 4.04 10.53 -4.82
C ARG A 73 4.49 9.29 -4.06
N VAL A 74 3.55 8.50 -3.51
CA VAL A 74 3.88 7.27 -2.79
C VAL A 74 4.53 6.26 -3.71
N LYS A 75 3.99 6.09 -4.92
CA LYS A 75 4.57 5.16 -5.89
C LYS A 75 5.95 5.60 -6.36
N GLU A 76 6.15 6.88 -6.65
CA GLU A 76 7.46 7.41 -7.03
C GLU A 76 8.50 7.14 -5.93
N ARG A 77 8.14 7.38 -4.66
CA ARG A 77 9.02 7.04 -3.51
C ARG A 77 9.30 5.55 -3.41
N LEU A 78 8.30 4.70 -3.67
CA LEU A 78 8.49 3.25 -3.66
C LEU A 78 9.39 2.79 -4.80
N GLU A 79 9.23 3.33 -6.01
CA GLU A 79 10.11 3.02 -7.14
C GLU A 79 11.55 3.49 -6.88
N LEU A 80 11.72 4.69 -6.32
CA LEU A 80 13.03 5.17 -5.89
C LEU A 80 13.66 4.24 -4.86
N HIS A 81 12.90 3.84 -3.84
CA HIS A 81 13.38 2.91 -2.82
C HIS A 81 13.76 1.55 -3.42
N ARG A 82 12.94 1.00 -4.33
CA ARG A 82 13.26 -0.25 -5.03
C ARG A 82 14.53 -0.15 -5.85
N ARG A 83 14.76 0.98 -6.52
CA ARG A 83 16.01 1.23 -7.28
C ARG A 83 17.22 1.28 -6.37
N ILE A 84 17.12 1.98 -5.24
CA ILE A 84 18.20 2.04 -4.24
C ILE A 84 18.51 0.63 -3.75
N VAL A 85 17.49 -0.11 -3.31
CA VAL A 85 17.61 -1.47 -2.80
C VAL A 85 18.18 -2.43 -3.86
N ALA A 86 17.80 -2.28 -5.13
CA ALA A 86 18.36 -3.08 -6.22
C ALA A 86 19.85 -2.83 -6.47
N CYS A 87 20.35 -1.62 -6.20
CA CYS A 87 21.76 -1.26 -6.39
C CYS A 87 22.62 -1.51 -5.14
N GLU A 88 22.03 -1.36 -3.95
CA GLU A 88 22.75 -1.39 -2.68
C GLU A 88 21.94 -2.15 -1.62
N PRO A 89 22.56 -3.10 -0.88
CA PRO A 89 21.88 -3.76 0.22
C PRO A 89 21.51 -2.74 1.31
N PRO A 90 20.33 -2.88 1.94
CA PRO A 90 19.99 -2.03 3.07
C PRO A 90 20.95 -2.27 4.23
N PRO A 91 21.13 -1.27 5.13
CA PRO A 91 21.99 -1.41 6.29
C PRO A 91 21.58 -2.60 7.16
N MET A 92 22.55 -3.40 7.59
CA MET A 92 22.29 -4.52 8.48
C MET A 92 22.01 -4.01 9.90
N VAL A 93 20.94 -4.54 10.51
CA VAL A 93 20.64 -4.30 11.94
C VAL A 93 21.12 -5.50 12.74
N HIS A 94 22.07 -5.27 13.65
CA HIS A 94 22.62 -6.31 14.51
C HIS A 94 21.71 -6.58 15.71
N LEU A 95 21.54 -7.86 16.07
CA LEU A 95 20.97 -8.22 17.35
C LEU A 95 21.94 -7.84 18.48
N PRO A 96 21.46 -7.48 19.68
CA PRO A 96 22.32 -7.09 20.81
C PRO A 96 23.38 -8.13 21.19
N CYS A 97 23.11 -9.41 20.90
CA CYS A 97 23.98 -10.54 21.22
C CYS A 97 24.99 -10.88 20.10
N CYS A 98 25.13 -10.04 19.07
CA CYS A 98 26.00 -10.30 17.93
C CYS A 98 27.48 -10.25 18.34
N GLN A 99 28.14 -11.41 18.34
CA GLN A 99 29.54 -11.53 18.74
C GLN A 99 30.52 -11.13 17.62
N ASP A 100 30.09 -11.13 16.36
CA ASP A 100 30.93 -10.83 15.21
C ASP A 100 30.15 -10.01 14.17
N HIS A 101 30.22 -8.70 14.32
CA HIS A 101 29.51 -7.75 13.45
C HIS A 101 30.04 -7.81 12.02
N LYS A 102 31.36 -7.99 11.84
CA LYS A 102 31.99 -8.00 10.53
C LYS A 102 31.51 -9.18 9.69
N ARG A 103 31.56 -10.39 10.27
CA ARG A 103 31.08 -11.60 9.59
C ARG A 103 29.59 -11.53 9.28
N CYS A 104 28.77 -10.94 10.15
CA CYS A 104 27.36 -10.72 9.87
C CYS A 104 27.16 -9.82 8.64
N VAL A 105 27.86 -8.69 8.55
CA VAL A 105 27.77 -7.76 7.41
C VAL A 105 28.25 -8.42 6.12
N ASP A 106 29.36 -9.15 6.16
CA ASP A 106 29.91 -9.84 4.99
C ASP A 106 28.93 -10.90 4.47
N ASN A 107 28.35 -11.69 5.38
CA ASN A 107 27.32 -12.68 5.05
C ASN A 107 26.07 -12.01 4.47
N TRP A 108 25.64 -10.87 5.01
CA TRP A 108 24.48 -10.14 4.50
C TRP A 108 24.69 -9.67 3.07
N HIS A 109 25.84 -9.07 2.77
CA HIS A 109 26.20 -8.68 1.41
C HIS A 109 26.21 -9.88 0.46
N GLN A 110 26.79 -11.00 0.91
CA GLN A 110 26.85 -12.21 0.10
C GLN A 110 25.45 -12.79 -0.18
N VAL A 111 24.56 -12.84 0.83
CA VAL A 111 23.18 -13.30 0.66
C VAL A 111 22.39 -12.35 -0.24
N TRP A 112 22.57 -11.05 -0.08
CA TRP A 112 21.87 -10.05 -0.90
C TRP A 112 22.19 -10.19 -2.39
N TRP A 113 23.47 -10.26 -2.73
CA TRP A 113 23.91 -10.34 -4.13
C TRP A 113 23.71 -11.73 -4.75
N ASN A 114 23.78 -12.82 -3.97
CA ASN A 114 23.66 -14.18 -4.51
C ASN A 114 22.26 -14.79 -4.36
N GLY A 115 21.40 -14.24 -3.49
CA GLY A 115 20.08 -14.79 -3.17
C GLY A 115 18.90 -14.15 -3.92
N MET A 116 19.11 -13.00 -4.56
CA MET A 116 18.12 -12.32 -5.41
C MET A 116 18.34 -12.66 -6.91
N GLY A 117 18.46 -13.95 -7.21
CA GLY A 117 18.45 -14.49 -8.57
C GLY A 117 17.04 -14.81 -9.05
#